data_AF-A0A7S4L8B8-F1
#
_entry.id   AF-A0A7S4L8B8-F1
#
_cell.length_a   1.000
_cell.length_b   1.000
_cell.length_c   1.000
_cell.angle_alpha   90.00
_cell.angle_beta   90.00
_cell.angle_gamma   90.00
#
_symmetry.space_group_name_H-M   'P 1'
#
loop_
_entity.id
_entity.type
_entity.pdbx_description
1 polymer ?
#
loop_
_entity_poly.entity_id
_entity_poly.type
_entity_poly.pdbx_seq_one_letter_code
_entity_poly.pdbx_strand_id
1 'polypeptide(L)'
;ILDKVIMRSGLLSTSAAENALRLAEELLRDRVPAHWVRSSFPSSQSLGPWLLNLNERMEQCKRWAQKPPELLERLSMHVLCRPATFIGALAITRNLKVWKEDKVVLQCRVADEDDDDDDDEEEDKEEQQQNKEEQE
;
A
#
# COMPACT_ATOMS: atom_id res chain seq x y z
N ILE A 1 4.27 -16.37 -39.76
CA ILE A 1 3.75 -17.77 -39.76
C ILE A 1 2.60 -17.93 -38.75
N LEU A 2 2.72 -17.45 -37.51
CA LEU A 2 1.62 -17.46 -36.53
C LEU A 2 0.34 -16.77 -37.02
N ASP A 3 0.47 -15.63 -37.70
CA ASP A 3 -0.65 -14.82 -38.19
C ASP A 3 -1.58 -15.59 -39.15
N LYS A 4 -1.02 -16.48 -39.98
CA LYS A 4 -1.79 -17.29 -40.95
C LYS A 4 -2.46 -18.51 -40.31
N VAL A 5 -1.95 -19.02 -39.18
CA VAL A 5 -2.46 -20.24 -38.52
C VAL A 5 -3.61 -19.90 -37.57
N ILE A 6 -3.52 -18.78 -36.87
CA ILE A 6 -4.57 -18.33 -35.94
C ILE A 6 -5.80 -17.83 -36.69
N MET A 7 -5.63 -17.09 -37.80
CA MET A 7 -6.78 -16.61 -38.59
C MET A 7 -7.51 -17.71 -39.39
N ARG A 8 -6.81 -18.76 -39.80
CA ARG A 8 -7.40 -19.83 -40.65
C ARG A 8 -8.24 -20.85 -39.91
N SER A 9 -8.07 -20.97 -38.59
CA SER A 9 -8.74 -22.01 -37.81
C SER A 9 -10.16 -21.65 -37.37
N GLY A 10 -10.60 -20.39 -37.51
CA GLY A 10 -11.97 -19.97 -37.17
C GLY A 10 -12.36 -20.14 -35.69
N LEU A 11 -11.41 -20.54 -34.84
CA LEU A 11 -11.62 -20.84 -33.42
C LEU A 11 -11.69 -19.59 -32.54
N LEU A 12 -11.24 -18.44 -33.06
CA LEU A 12 -11.25 -17.14 -32.40
C LEU A 12 -11.71 -16.08 -33.39
N SER A 13 -12.54 -15.14 -32.93
CA SER A 13 -12.86 -13.93 -33.68
C SER A 13 -11.56 -13.21 -34.07
N THR A 14 -11.52 -12.60 -35.26
CA THR A 14 -10.34 -11.85 -35.75
C THR A 14 -9.86 -10.81 -34.74
N SER A 15 -10.80 -10.13 -34.07
CA SER A 15 -10.51 -9.17 -33.01
C SER A 15 -9.90 -9.79 -31.74
N ALA A 16 -10.29 -11.01 -31.39
CA ALA A 16 -9.72 -11.73 -30.25
C ALA A 16 -8.29 -12.20 -30.55
N ALA A 17 -8.03 -12.61 -31.79
CA ALA A 17 -6.70 -12.98 -32.25
C ALA A 17 -5.74 -11.77 -32.23
N GLU A 18 -6.18 -10.61 -32.72
CA GLU A 18 -5.40 -9.36 -32.68
C GLU A 18 -5.07 -8.93 -31.25
N ASN A 19 -6.04 -9.03 -30.32
CA ASN A 19 -5.82 -8.71 -28.91
C ASN A 19 -4.82 -9.66 -28.24
N ALA A 20 -4.88 -10.96 -28.55
CA ALA A 20 -3.94 -11.95 -28.02
C ALA A 20 -2.50 -11.69 -28.53
N LEU A 21 -2.34 -11.29 -29.79
CA LEU A 21 -1.04 -10.91 -30.35
C LEU A 21 -0.47 -9.65 -29.68
N ARG A 22 -1.29 -8.61 -29.49
CA ARG A 22 -0.89 -7.40 -28.76
C ARG A 22 -0.47 -7.71 -27.33
N LEU A 23 -1.24 -8.53 -26.63
CA LEU A 23 -0.90 -8.98 -25.28
C LEU A 23 0.44 -9.72 -25.28
N ALA A 24 0.66 -10.65 -26.21
CA ALA A 24 1.92 -11.38 -26.31
C ALA A 24 3.12 -10.46 -26.56
N GLU A 25 2.95 -9.41 -27.37
CA GLU A 25 3.99 -8.40 -27.63
C GLU A 25 4.32 -7.57 -26.38
N GLU A 26 3.32 -7.15 -25.62
CA GLU A 26 3.51 -6.42 -24.35
C GLU A 26 4.23 -7.29 -23.31
N LEU A 27 3.81 -8.55 -23.16
CA LEU A 27 4.42 -9.52 -22.24
C LEU A 27 5.87 -9.82 -22.61
N LEU A 28 6.18 -9.97 -23.91
CA LEU A 28 7.54 -10.19 -24.38
C LEU A 28 8.47 -9.00 -24.09
N ARG A 29 7.92 -7.79 -24.00
CA ARG A 29 8.67 -6.55 -23.69
C ARG A 29 8.74 -6.24 -22.20
N ASP A 30 8.36 -7.17 -21.33
CA ASP A 30 8.30 -7.00 -19.87
C ASP A 30 7.43 -5.80 -19.44
N ARG A 31 6.39 -5.49 -20.23
CA ARG A 31 5.45 -4.38 -19.95
C ARG A 31 4.13 -4.91 -19.43
N VAL A 32 3.55 -4.15 -18.49
CA VAL A 32 2.20 -4.40 -18.00
C VAL A 32 1.17 -3.94 -19.05
N PRO A 33 0.27 -4.82 -19.51
CA PRO A 33 -0.78 -4.47 -20.46
C PRO A 33 -1.68 -3.32 -19.98
N ALA A 34 -2.01 -2.38 -20.88
CA ALA A 34 -2.78 -1.19 -20.53
C ALA A 34 -4.16 -1.50 -19.91
N HIS A 35 -4.81 -2.58 -20.37
CA HIS A 35 -6.11 -3.00 -19.85
C HIS A 35 -6.03 -3.60 -18.43
N TRP A 36 -4.87 -4.16 -18.04
CA TRP A 36 -4.61 -4.61 -16.67
C TRP A 36 -4.38 -3.42 -15.74
N VAL A 37 -3.60 -2.42 -16.19
CA VAL A 37 -3.38 -1.18 -15.44
C VAL A 37 -4.71 -0.45 -15.18
N ARG A 38 -5.58 -0.37 -16.20
CA ARG A 38 -6.91 0.26 -16.06
C ARG A 38 -7.79 -0.40 -14.99
N SER A 39 -7.68 -1.71 -14.83
CA SER A 39 -8.47 -2.50 -13.88
C SER A 39 -7.82 -2.61 -12.49
N SER A 40 -6.56 -2.19 -12.37
CA SER A 40 -5.75 -2.31 -11.16
C SER A 40 -5.27 -0.94 -10.69
N PHE A 41 -4.03 -0.86 -10.21
CA PHE A 41 -3.39 0.36 -9.73
C PHE A 41 -2.37 0.87 -10.76
N PRO A 42 -2.19 2.19 -10.89
CA PRO A 42 -1.14 2.75 -11.73
C PRO A 42 0.22 2.35 -11.17
N SER A 43 1.08 1.77 -12.02
CA SER A 43 2.45 1.42 -11.68
C SER A 43 3.36 1.65 -12.87
N SER A 44 4.59 2.11 -12.60
CA SER A 44 5.68 2.24 -13.57
C SER A 44 6.62 1.03 -13.56
N GLN A 45 6.34 0.03 -12.72
CA GLN A 45 7.16 -1.17 -12.60
C GLN A 45 7.06 -2.05 -13.85
N SER A 46 8.10 -2.85 -14.09
CA SER A 46 8.06 -3.90 -15.11
C SER A 46 7.16 -5.06 -14.66
N LEU A 47 6.84 -5.98 -15.58
CA LEU A 47 5.81 -6.99 -15.37
C LEU A 47 6.08 -7.88 -14.13
N GLY A 48 7.33 -8.32 -13.93
CA GLY A 48 7.69 -9.18 -12.78
C GLY A 48 7.41 -8.54 -11.42
N PRO A 49 8.05 -7.39 -11.09
CA PRO A 49 7.78 -6.68 -9.84
C PRO A 49 6.31 -6.25 -9.69
N TRP A 50 5.66 -5.88 -10.79
CA TRP A 50 4.24 -5.54 -10.78
C TRP A 50 3.36 -6.73 -10.36
N LEU A 51 3.65 -7.94 -10.86
CA LEU A 51 2.94 -9.16 -10.46
C LEU A 51 3.18 -9.51 -9.00
N LEU A 52 4.41 -9.36 -8.50
CA LEU A 52 4.72 -9.59 -7.08
C LEU A 52 3.91 -8.64 -6.20
N ASN A 53 3.92 -7.35 -6.52
CA ASN A 53 3.16 -6.36 -5.77
C ASN A 53 1.64 -6.60 -5.86
N LEU A 54 1.13 -7.04 -7.02
CA LEU A 54 -0.26 -7.43 -7.17
C LEU A 54 -0.62 -8.63 -6.28
N ASN A 55 0.25 -9.64 -6.19
CA ASN A 55 0.03 -10.80 -5.33
C ASN A 55 -0.02 -10.41 -3.85
N GLU A 56 0.93 -9.59 -3.38
CA GLU A 56 0.94 -9.07 -2.01
C GLU A 56 -0.36 -8.34 -1.66
N ARG A 57 -0.84 -7.49 -2.59
CA ARG A 57 -2.13 -6.78 -2.45
C ARG A 57 -3.30 -7.74 -2.34
N MET A 58 -3.33 -8.79 -3.18
CA MET A 58 -4.38 -9.80 -3.14
C MET A 58 -4.36 -10.60 -1.83
N GLU A 59 -3.19 -10.96 -1.33
CA GLU A 59 -3.03 -11.66 -0.05
C GLU A 59 -3.50 -10.81 1.13
N GLN A 60 -3.17 -9.52 1.14
CA GLN A 60 -3.67 -8.58 2.15
C GLN A 60 -5.20 -8.48 2.10
N CYS A 61 -5.79 -8.32 0.92
CA CYS A 61 -7.24 -8.27 0.77
C CYS A 61 -7.91 -9.56 1.27
N LYS A 62 -7.35 -10.73 0.97
CA LYS A 62 -7.84 -12.02 1.49
C LYS A 62 -7.77 -12.07 3.01
N ARG A 63 -6.64 -11.65 3.59
CA ARG A 63 -6.44 -11.60 5.04
C ARG A 63 -7.48 -10.70 5.71
N TRP A 64 -7.73 -9.51 5.16
CA TRP A 64 -8.69 -8.56 5.71
C TRP A 64 -10.14 -8.99 5.55
N ALA A 65 -10.46 -9.69 4.46
CA ALA A 65 -11.79 -10.26 4.27
C ALA A 65 -12.11 -11.33 5.33
N GLN A 66 -11.10 -12.08 5.79
CA GLN A 66 -11.27 -13.07 6.86
C GLN A 66 -11.32 -12.42 8.25
N LYS A 67 -10.35 -11.54 8.53
CA LYS A 67 -10.26 -10.82 9.79
C LYS A 67 -9.81 -9.38 9.53
N PRO A 68 -10.68 -8.38 9.72
CA PRO A 68 -10.27 -6.99 9.60
C PRO A 68 -9.18 -6.70 10.65
N PRO A 69 -8.18 -5.86 10.32
CA PRO A 69 -7.15 -5.50 11.28
C PRO A 69 -7.79 -4.79 12.48
N GLU A 70 -7.53 -5.29 13.68
CA GLU A 70 -8.02 -4.70 14.94
C GLU A 70 -7.29 -3.38 15.25
N LEU A 71 -6.04 -3.25 14.78
CA LEU A 71 -5.16 -2.11 15.03
C LEU A 71 -4.51 -1.65 13.73
N LEU A 72 -4.51 -0.33 13.51
CA LEU A 72 -3.98 0.31 12.30
C LEU A 72 -2.47 0.51 12.33
N GLU A 73 -1.79 0.19 13.43
CA GLU A 73 -0.36 0.45 13.65
C GLU A 73 0.55 -0.27 12.66
N ARG A 74 0.15 -1.45 12.18
CA ARG A 74 0.95 -2.24 11.22
C ARG A 74 0.36 -2.23 9.82
N LEU A 75 -0.32 -1.13 9.47
CA LEU A 75 -0.88 -0.97 8.14
C LEU A 75 0.20 -0.61 7.13
N SER A 76 0.56 -1.60 6.30
CA SER A 76 1.41 -1.33 5.16
C SER A 76 0.67 -0.56 4.06
N MET A 77 0.99 0.72 3.90
CA MET A 77 0.37 1.61 2.91
C MET A 77 0.66 1.18 1.46
N HIS A 78 1.79 0.52 1.19
CA HIS A 78 2.17 0.10 -0.17
C HIS A 78 1.31 -1.05 -0.72
N VAL A 79 0.61 -1.77 0.17
CA VAL A 79 -0.25 -2.91 -0.19
C VAL A 79 -1.73 -2.49 -0.32
N LEU A 80 -2.08 -1.24 0.03
CA LEU A 80 -3.45 -0.74 -0.11
C LEU A 80 -3.85 -0.59 -1.58
N CYS A 81 -4.88 -1.32 -2.01
CA CYS A 81 -5.46 -1.20 -3.36
C CYS A 81 -5.94 0.22 -3.69
N ARG A 82 -6.44 0.97 -2.68
CA ARG A 82 -6.89 2.36 -2.80
C ARG A 82 -6.65 3.14 -1.50
N PRO A 83 -5.47 3.73 -1.30
CA PRO A 83 -5.14 4.39 -0.04
C PRO A 83 -6.06 5.58 0.27
N ALA A 84 -6.45 6.36 -0.75
CA ALA A 84 -7.34 7.51 -0.58
C ALA A 84 -8.73 7.11 -0.02
N THR A 85 -9.33 6.03 -0.53
CA THR A 85 -10.63 5.53 -0.04
C THR A 85 -10.52 5.04 1.41
N PHE A 86 -9.43 4.35 1.73
CA PHE A 86 -9.17 3.86 3.08
C PHE A 86 -9.06 5.01 4.09
N ILE A 87 -8.26 6.03 3.78
CA ILE A 87 -8.10 7.23 4.60
C ILE A 87 -9.44 7.96 4.80
N GLY A 88 -10.24 8.10 3.74
CA GLY A 88 -11.57 8.70 3.83
C GLY A 88 -12.49 7.92 4.75
N ALA A 89 -12.51 6.59 4.65
CA ALA A 89 -13.29 5.73 5.54
C ALA A 89 -12.83 5.84 7.00
N LEU A 90 -11.51 5.93 7.24
CA LEU A 90 -10.96 6.14 8.57
C LEU A 90 -11.39 7.49 9.17
N ALA A 91 -11.31 8.57 8.39
CA ALA A 91 -11.75 9.90 8.80
C ALA A 91 -13.24 9.91 9.18
N ILE A 92 -14.10 9.29 8.35
CA ILE A 92 -15.54 9.17 8.65
C ILE A 92 -15.76 8.38 9.95
N THR A 93 -15.06 7.27 10.14
CA THR A 93 -15.21 6.42 11.33
C THR A 93 -14.78 7.14 12.61
N ARG A 94 -13.74 7.98 12.53
CA ARG A 94 -13.29 8.83 13.64
C ARG A 94 -14.31 9.94 13.94
N ASN A 95 -14.88 10.57 12.92
CA ASN A 95 -15.89 11.63 13.08
C ASN A 95 -17.19 11.11 13.70
N LEU A 96 -17.57 9.85 13.41
CA LEU A 96 -18.72 9.21 14.02
C LEU A 96 -18.53 8.90 15.51
N LYS A 97 -17.28 8.65 15.94
CA LYS A 97 -16.99 8.19 17.31
C LYS A 97 -16.58 9.29 18.28
N VAL A 98 -15.83 10.31 17.84
CA VAL A 98 -15.12 11.18 18.79
C VAL A 98 -15.21 12.68 18.47
N TRP A 99 -15.31 13.11 17.21
CA TRP A 99 -15.22 14.54 16.85
C TRP A 99 -16.20 14.95 15.74
N LYS A 100 -17.05 15.96 15.98
CA LYS A 100 -17.92 16.58 14.95
C LYS A 100 -17.19 17.71 14.20
N GLU A 101 -16.01 17.43 13.67
CA GLU A 101 -15.27 18.41 12.86
C GLU A 101 -15.38 18.10 11.37
N ASP A 102 -15.68 19.14 10.58
CA ASP A 102 -15.86 19.04 9.12
C ASP A 102 -14.53 18.83 8.37
N LYS A 103 -13.39 19.09 9.01
CA LYS A 103 -12.07 19.02 8.38
C LYS A 103 -11.11 18.16 9.19
N VAL A 104 -10.69 17.05 8.60
CA VAL A 104 -9.60 16.22 9.13
C VAL A 104 -8.32 16.56 8.37
N VAL A 105 -7.28 16.96 9.08
CA VAL A 105 -5.93 17.15 8.51
C VAL A 105 -5.08 15.94 8.88
N LEU A 106 -4.40 15.36 7.88
CA LEU A 106 -3.48 14.24 8.08
C LEU A 106 -2.07 14.79 8.23
N GLN A 107 -1.40 14.40 9.31
CA GLN A 107 0.00 14.70 9.54
C GLN A 107 0.80 13.40 9.42
N CYS A 108 1.87 13.42 8.62
CA CYS A 108 2.83 12.34 8.53
C CYS A 108 4.15 12.87 9.11
N ARG A 109 4.62 12.26 10.19
CA ARG A 109 5.98 12.48 10.69
C ARG A 109 6.86 11.42 10.02
N VAL A 110 7.85 11.89 9.28
CA VAL A 110 8.96 11.05 8.81
C VAL A 110 10.01 11.19 9.89
N ALA A 111 10.27 10.11 10.63
CA ALA A 111 11.40 10.07 11.54
C ALA A 111 12.63 9.73 10.70
N ASP A 112 13.71 10.47 10.90
CA ASP A 112 15.03 10.03 10.47
C ASP A 112 15.53 9.00 11.51
N GLU A 113 16.37 8.04 11.11
CA GLU A 113 16.81 6.93 11.97
C GLU A 113 17.63 7.38 13.21
N ASP A 114 17.93 8.68 13.34
CA ASP A 114 18.79 9.28 14.37
C ASP A 114 18.01 9.93 15.54
N ASP A 115 16.69 9.81 15.61
CA ASP A 115 15.82 10.43 16.64
C ASP A 115 15.76 9.66 17.99
N ASP A 116 16.63 8.67 18.22
CA ASP A 116 16.60 7.79 19.41
C ASP A 116 17.40 8.33 20.63
N ASP A 117 17.81 9.60 20.64
CA ASP A 117 18.68 10.20 21.69
C ASP A 117 17.94 11.02 22.78
N ASP A 118 16.63 10.87 22.96
CA ASP A 118 15.82 11.72 23.87
C ASP A 118 15.43 11.06 25.23
N ASP A 119 16.15 10.04 25.72
CA ASP A 119 15.75 9.27 26.92
C ASP A 119 16.66 9.38 28.19
N ASP A 120 17.58 10.35 28.29
CA ASP A 120 18.55 10.41 29.42
C ASP A 120 18.48 11.67 30.34
N GLU A 121 17.33 12.34 30.52
CA GLU A 121 17.23 13.55 31.40
C GLU A 121 16.42 13.40 32.70
N GLU A 122 16.01 12.18 33.12
CA GLU A 122 15.24 12.00 34.37
C GLU A 122 16.04 11.43 35.56
N GLU A 123 17.25 10.88 35.38
CA GLU A 123 18.03 10.33 36.52
C GLU A 123 18.76 11.39 37.36
N ASP A 124 19.06 12.58 36.82
CA ASP A 124 19.85 13.60 37.53
C ASP A 124 19.07 14.40 38.59
N LYS A 125 17.73 14.26 38.65
CA LYS A 125 16.90 15.00 39.61
C LYS A 125 16.75 14.27 40.95
N GLU A 126 16.81 12.95 40.98
CA GLU A 126 16.66 12.18 42.22
C GLU A 126 17.92 12.22 43.10
N GLU A 127 19.12 12.20 42.51
CA GLU A 127 20.39 12.30 43.27
C GLU A 127 20.61 13.70 43.89
N GLN A 128 20.11 14.76 43.24
CA GLN A 128 20.19 16.11 43.80
C GLN A 128 19.21 16.34 44.95
N GLN A 129 18.10 15.61 44.98
CA GLN A 129 17.09 15.73 46.03
C GLN A 129 17.52 14.97 47.30
N GLN A 130 18.13 13.80 47.16
CA GLN A 130 18.68 13.05 48.30
C GLN A 130 19.90 13.75 48.94
N ASN A 131 20.80 14.32 48.14
CA ASN A 131 21.96 15.05 48.68
C ASN A 131 21.59 16.35 49.42
N LYS A 132 20.39 16.88 49.18
CA LYS A 132 19.88 18.08 49.87
C LYS A 132 19.20 17.75 51.20
N GLU A 133 18.63 16.55 51.33
CA GLU A 133 18.01 16.07 52.57
C GLU A 133 19.02 15.52 53.59
N GLU A 134 20.21 15.06 53.15
CA GLU A 134 21.27 14.62 54.07
C GLU A 134 22.12 15.78 54.66
N GLN A 135 21.87 17.03 54.25
CA GLN A 135 22.60 18.22 54.73
C GLN A 135 21.76 19.18 55.62
N GLU A 136 20.50 18.84 55.94
CA GLU A 136 19.66 19.52 56.96
C GLU A 136 19.38 18.61 58.17
#